data_AF-B1YF39-F1
#
_entry.id   AF-B1YF39-F1
#
_cell.length_a   1.000
_cell.length_b   1.000
_cell.length_c   1.000
_cell.angle_alpha   90.00
_cell.angle_beta   90.00
_cell.angle_gamma   90.00
#
_symmetry.space_group_name_H-M   'P 1'
#
loop_
_entity.id
_entity.type
_entity.pdbx_description
1 polymer ?
#
loop_
_entity_poly.entity_id
_entity_poly.type
_entity_poly.pdbx_seq_one_letter_code
_entity_poly.pdbx_strand_id
1 'polypeptide(L)'
;MPQALIGVLGIIGIILLAHNVISYWHAEPADRPTLAYRIALLIACLLLISGSDHLISIFYADSLAEFGQRITYIVFIGGALGFAWYFRQQMEQAAIQITAAPNETAHFS
;
A
#
# COMPACT_ATOMS: atom_id res chain seq x y z
N MET A 1 -10.05 19.27 18.59
CA MET A 1 -8.64 18.83 18.52
C MET A 1 -8.36 17.58 17.66
N PRO A 2 -9.24 16.58 17.48
CA PRO A 2 -8.90 15.40 16.64
C PRO A 2 -8.88 15.68 15.13
N GLN A 3 -9.75 16.56 14.61
CA GLN A 3 -9.79 16.87 13.16
C GLN A 3 -8.52 17.54 12.62
N ALA A 4 -7.93 18.47 13.37
CA ALA A 4 -6.68 19.12 12.96
C ALA A 4 -5.53 18.12 12.87
N LEU A 5 -5.48 17.15 13.79
CA LEU A 5 -4.49 16.07 13.79
C LEU A 5 -4.66 15.15 12.57
N ILE A 6 -5.90 14.74 12.27
CA ILE A 6 -6.22 13.93 11.09
C ILE A 6 -5.84 14.67 9.80
N GLY A 7 -6.13 15.97 9.72
CA GLY A 7 -5.75 16.82 8.60
C GLY A 7 -4.23 16.87 8.40
N VAL A 8 -3.46 17.08 9.48
CA VAL A 8 -1.99 17.09 9.42
C VAL A 8 -1.43 15.73 9.00
N LEU A 9 -1.95 14.63 9.55
CA LEU A 9 -1.53 13.28 9.17
C LEU A 9 -1.84 12.97 7.70
N GLY A 10 -2.99 13.44 7.19
CA GLY A 10 -3.34 13.33 5.78
C GLY A 10 -2.35 14.05 4.88
N ILE A 11 -1.98 15.29 5.22
CA ILE A 11 -0.99 16.07 4.45
C ILE A 11 0.36 15.37 4.44
N ILE A 12 0.84 14.91 5.60
CA ILE A 12 2.12 14.17 5.70
C ILE A 12 2.07 12.91 4.85
N GLY A 13 0.96 12.16 4.91
CA GLY A 13 0.78 10.95 4.10
C GLY A 13 0.79 11.24 2.60
N ILE A 14 0.19 12.33 2.14
CA ILE A 14 0.22 12.75 0.73
C ILE A 14 1.65 13.11 0.30
N ILE A 15 2.40 13.83 1.14
CA ILE A 15 3.80 14.18 0.86
C ILE A 15 4.65 12.90 0.72
N LEU A 16 4.49 11.95 1.65
CA LEU A 16 5.18 10.66 1.60
C LEU A 16 4.78 9.86 0.37
N LEU A 17 3.51 9.88 -0.01
CA LEU A 17 3.02 9.21 -1.21
C LEU A 17 3.68 9.78 -2.47
N ALA A 18 3.65 11.10 -2.63
CA ALA A 18 4.30 11.78 -3.76
C ALA A 18 5.79 11.45 -3.83
N HIS A 19 6.48 11.50 -2.69
CA HIS A 19 7.89 11.13 -2.60
C HIS A 19 8.14 9.69 -3.10
N ASN A 20 7.39 8.70 -2.59
CA ASN A 20 7.57 7.30 -2.99
C ASN A 20 7.22 7.07 -4.47
N VAL A 21 6.20 7.74 -5.01
CA VAL A 21 5.85 7.66 -6.44
C VAL A 21 6.98 8.21 -7.32
N ILE A 22 7.56 9.35 -6.95
CA ILE A 22 8.72 9.93 -7.66
C ILE A 22 9.91 8.97 -7.56
N SER A 23 10.20 8.43 -6.37
CA SER A 23 11.27 7.45 -6.20
C SER A 23 11.04 6.20 -7.04
N TYR A 24 9.81 5.69 -7.12
CA TYR A 24 9.45 4.51 -7.92
C TYR A 24 9.76 4.72 -9.41
N TRP A 25 9.47 5.92 -9.93
CA TRP A 25 9.75 6.27 -11.33
C TRP A 25 11.25 6.18 -11.67
N HIS A 26 12.11 6.54 -10.71
CA HIS A 26 13.56 6.57 -10.88
C HIS A 26 14.26 5.31 -10.35
N ALA A 27 13.52 4.38 -9.77
CA ALA A 27 14.09 3.20 -9.14
C ALA A 27 14.52 2.13 -10.13
N GLU A 28 15.60 1.45 -9.76
CA GLU A 28 16.05 0.23 -10.43
C GLU A 28 14.99 -0.88 -10.27
N PRO A 29 14.90 -1.82 -11.24
CA PRO A 29 13.91 -2.90 -11.20
C PRO A 29 13.89 -3.70 -9.90
N ALA A 30 15.04 -3.86 -9.23
CA ALA A 30 15.16 -4.59 -7.97
C ALA A 30 14.45 -3.88 -6.79
N ASP A 31 14.42 -2.55 -6.79
CA ASP A 31 13.83 -1.74 -5.71
C ASP A 31 12.35 -1.40 -5.93
N ARG A 32 11.88 -1.51 -7.17
CA ARG A 32 10.49 -1.20 -7.56
C ARG A 32 9.44 -1.96 -6.74
N PRO A 33 9.57 -3.27 -6.45
CA PRO A 33 8.58 -3.98 -5.63
C PRO A 33 8.45 -3.40 -4.22
N THR A 34 9.57 -3.02 -3.60
CA THR A 34 9.59 -2.41 -2.26
C THR A 34 8.89 -1.04 -2.26
N LEU A 35 9.15 -0.22 -3.28
CA LEU A 35 8.52 1.09 -3.40
C LEU A 35 7.04 0.97 -3.75
N ALA A 36 6.66 0.04 -4.64
CA ALA A 36 5.27 -0.24 -4.97
C ALA A 36 4.48 -0.74 -3.75
N TYR A 37 5.07 -1.61 -2.93
CA TYR A 37 4.52 -2.04 -1.65
C TYR A 37 4.26 -0.85 -0.71
N ARG A 38 5.25 0.05 -0.55
CA ARG A 38 5.13 1.24 0.30
C ARG A 38 4.05 2.20 -0.20
N ILE A 39 3.98 2.43 -1.51
CA ILE A 39 2.94 3.25 -2.16
C ILE A 39 1.55 2.65 -1.87
N ALA A 40 1.38 1.36 -2.08
CA ALA A 40 0.12 0.67 -1.87
C ALA A 40 -0.34 0.76 -0.40
N LEU A 41 0.59 0.57 0.56
CA LEU A 41 0.30 0.77 1.98
C LEU A 41 -0.05 2.23 2.33
N LEU A 42 0.67 3.20 1.79
CA LEU A 42 0.37 4.62 2.03
C LEU A 42 -1.02 4.99 1.52
N ILE A 43 -1.42 4.49 0.34
CA ILE A 43 -2.76 4.66 -0.21
C ILE A 43 -3.80 4.02 0.73
N ALA A 44 -3.58 2.76 1.15
CA ALA A 44 -4.49 2.08 2.05
C ALA A 44 -4.65 2.84 3.38
N CYS A 45 -3.54 3.33 3.96
CA CYS A 45 -3.56 4.13 5.19
C CYS A 45 -4.30 5.45 5.03
N LEU A 46 -4.05 6.19 3.94
CA LEU A 46 -4.75 7.45 3.65
C LEU A 46 -6.25 7.22 3.50
N LEU A 47 -6.65 6.14 2.81
CA LEU A 47 -8.05 5.75 2.70
C LEU A 47 -8.64 5.37 4.07
N LEU A 48 -7.98 4.52 4.84
CA LEU A 48 -8.47 4.13 6.17
C LEU A 48 -8.68 5.33 7.11
N ILE A 49 -7.77 6.32 7.07
CA ILE A 49 -7.89 7.54 7.85
C ILE A 49 -9.06 8.39 7.35
N SER A 50 -9.16 8.60 6.02
CA SER A 50 -10.14 9.48 5.40
C SER A 50 -11.57 8.93 5.40
N GLY A 51 -11.78 7.62 5.41
CA GLY A 51 -13.12 7.01 5.35
C GLY A 51 -13.48 6.19 6.58
N SER A 52 -12.81 6.41 7.71
CA SER A 52 -13.12 5.76 8.98
C SER A 52 -14.62 5.87 9.36
N ASP A 53 -15.23 7.03 9.14
CA ASP A 53 -16.68 7.25 9.35
C ASP A 53 -17.57 6.48 8.35
N HIS A 54 -17.08 6.27 7.13
CA HIS A 54 -17.77 5.51 6.09
C HIS A 54 -17.68 3.98 6.30
N LEU A 55 -16.62 3.51 6.95
CA LEU A 55 -16.40 2.08 7.24
C LEU A 55 -17.26 1.59 8.42
N ILE A 56 -17.45 2.44 9.45
CA ILE A 56 -18.24 2.08 10.63
C ILE A 56 -19.74 2.01 10.32
N SER A 57 -20.22 2.77 9.33
CA SER A 57 -21.64 2.94 9.07
C SER A 57 -22.18 2.10 7.91
N ILE A 58 -21.45 1.15 7.30
CA ILE A 58 -21.90 0.44 6.08
C ILE A 58 -23.34 -0.13 6.18
N PHE A 59 -23.77 -0.53 7.38
CA PHE A 59 -25.12 -1.06 7.65
C PHE A 59 -26.21 -0.01 7.91
N TYR A 60 -25.85 1.28 7.95
CA TYR A 60 -26.70 2.45 8.20
C TYR A 60 -26.64 3.44 7.03
N ALA A 61 -26.66 2.95 5.78
CA ALA A 61 -26.71 3.84 4.62
C ALA A 61 -28.15 4.27 4.38
N ASP A 62 -28.43 5.57 4.50
CA ASP A 62 -29.79 6.11 4.36
C ASP A 62 -30.20 6.25 2.88
N SER A 63 -29.25 6.08 1.94
CA SER A 63 -29.50 6.11 0.50
C SER A 63 -28.61 5.15 -0.31
N LEU A 64 -29.06 4.80 -1.52
CA LEU A 64 -28.29 3.99 -2.48
C LEU A 64 -26.94 4.63 -2.85
N ALA A 65 -26.90 5.96 -2.95
CA ALA A 65 -25.68 6.70 -3.27
C ALA A 65 -24.64 6.58 -2.16
N GLU A 66 -25.05 6.72 -0.90
CA GLU A 66 -24.16 6.53 0.26
C GLU A 66 -23.66 5.09 0.36
N PHE A 67 -24.53 4.11 0.11
CA PHE A 67 -24.13 2.70 0.06
C PHE A 67 -23.08 2.46 -1.04
N GLY A 68 -23.32 2.96 -2.25
CA GLY A 68 -22.38 2.86 -3.37
C GLY A 68 -21.03 3.50 -3.07
N GLN A 69 -21.03 4.67 -2.43
CA GLN A 69 -19.79 5.35 -2.00
C GLN A 69 -19.02 4.51 -0.98
N ARG A 70 -19.70 3.95 0.03
CA ARG A 70 -19.08 3.11 1.08
C ARG A 70 -18.50 1.82 0.49
N ILE A 71 -19.23 1.12 -0.38
CA ILE A 71 -18.73 -0.08 -1.07
C ILE A 71 -17.52 0.25 -1.94
N THR A 72 -17.59 1.32 -2.72
CA THR A 72 -16.47 1.77 -3.56
C THR A 72 -15.22 2.01 -2.72
N TYR A 73 -15.39 2.63 -1.55
CA TYR A 73 -14.30 2.88 -0.62
C TYR A 73 -13.64 1.60 -0.09
N ILE A 74 -14.45 0.61 0.31
CA ILE A 74 -13.96 -0.70 0.76
C ILE A 74 -13.20 -1.41 -0.35
N VAL A 75 -13.72 -1.38 -1.58
CA VAL A 75 -13.05 -1.99 -2.73
C VAL A 75 -11.71 -1.31 -2.99
N PHE A 76 -11.61 0.01 -2.88
CA PHE A 76 -10.33 0.70 -3.03
C PHE A 76 -9.33 0.37 -1.92
N ILE A 77 -9.76 0.29 -0.66
CA ILE A 77 -8.91 -0.16 0.45
C ILE A 77 -8.44 -1.60 0.22
N GLY A 78 -9.38 -2.51 -0.07
CA GLY A 78 -9.08 -3.91 -0.32
C GLY A 78 -8.15 -4.11 -1.52
N GLY A 79 -8.36 -3.34 -2.59
CA GLY A 79 -7.49 -3.31 -3.75
C GLY A 79 -6.07 -2.85 -3.39
N ALA A 80 -5.93 -1.74 -2.66
CA ALA A 80 -4.64 -1.23 -2.22
C ALA A 80 -3.90 -2.24 -1.31
N LEU A 81 -4.61 -2.89 -0.39
CA LEU A 81 -4.04 -3.95 0.45
C LEU A 81 -3.68 -5.21 -0.35
N GLY A 82 -4.49 -5.58 -1.33
CA GLY A 82 -4.19 -6.68 -2.24
C GLY A 82 -2.94 -6.43 -3.07
N PHE A 83 -2.77 -5.20 -3.59
CA PHE A 83 -1.53 -4.79 -4.26
C PHE A 83 -0.33 -4.82 -3.32
N ALA A 84 -0.48 -4.32 -2.09
CA ALA A 84 0.58 -4.39 -1.09
C ALA A 84 0.99 -5.86 -0.84
N TRP A 85 0.01 -6.75 -0.63
CA TRP A 85 0.31 -8.16 -0.43
C TRP A 85 1.00 -8.80 -1.65
N TYR A 86 0.55 -8.49 -2.86
CA TYR A 86 1.16 -8.98 -4.09
C TYR A 86 2.65 -8.62 -4.19
N PHE A 87 3.01 -7.35 -3.97
CA PHE A 87 4.41 -6.93 -4.00
C PHE A 87 5.22 -7.51 -2.84
N ARG A 88 4.58 -7.69 -1.68
CA ARG A 88 5.21 -8.37 -0.53
C ARG A 88 5.61 -9.80 -0.88
N GLN A 89 4.74 -10.55 -1.56
CA GLN A 89 5.06 -11.91 -2.03
C GLN A 89 6.22 -11.92 -3.03
N GLN A 90 6.26 -10.96 -3.97
CA GLN A 90 7.39 -10.86 -4.91
C GLN A 90 8.72 -10.62 -4.19
N MET A 91 8.74 -9.75 -3.17
CA MET A 91 9.95 -9.49 -2.38
C MET A 91 10.43 -10.75 -1.63
N GLU A 92 9.49 -11.53 -1.07
CA GLU A 92 9.80 -12.78 -0.38
C GLU A 92 10.37 -13.83 -1.35
N GLN A 93 9.84 -13.94 -2.56
CA GLN A 93 10.35 -14.85 -3.59
C GLN A 93 11.74 -14.45 -4.10
N ALA A 94 11.99 -13.15 -4.29
CA ALA A 94 13.30 -12.64 -4.72
C ALA A 94 14.40 -12.90 -3.67
N ALA A 95 14.07 -12.75 -2.38
CA ALA A 95 15.00 -13.03 -1.28
C ALA A 95 15.42 -14.52 -1.22
N ILE A 96 14.51 -15.43 -1.52
CA ILE A 96 14.78 -16.87 -1.53
C ILE A 96 15.73 -17.24 -2.69
N GLN A 97 15.58 -16.65 -3.87
CA GLN A 97 16.48 -16.93 -5.01
C GLN A 97 17.92 -16.44 -4.79
N ILE A 98 18.11 -15.28 -4.16
CA ILE A 98 19.45 -14.75 -3.86
C ILE A 98 20.19 -15.64 -2.84
N THR A 99 19.45 -16.22 -1.89
CA THR A 99 20.03 -17.06 -0.83
C THR A 99 20.43 -18.46 -1.35
N ALA A 100 19.83 -18.94 -2.43
CA ALA A 100 20.15 -20.25 -3.03
C ALA A 100 21.42 -20.23 -3.93
N ALA A 101 21.87 -19.06 -4.37
CA ALA A 101 22.93 -18.93 -5.37
C ALA A 101 24.41 -18.91 -4.89
N PRO A 102 24.81 -18.87 -3.60
CA PRO A 102 26.23 -18.66 -3.28
C PRO A 102 27.08 -19.93 -3.11
N ASN A 103 26.59 -21.15 -3.38
CA ASN A 103 27.31 -22.38 -3.00
C ASN A 103 27.69 -23.39 -4.11
N GLU A 104 27.45 -23.11 -5.40
CA GLU A 104 27.76 -24.09 -6.47
C GLU A 104 29.12 -23.93 -7.16
N THR A 105 29.93 -22.91 -6.83
CA THR A 105 31.25 -22.69 -7.50
C THR A 105 32.47 -22.99 -6.65
N ALA A 106 32.33 -23.50 -5.43
CA ALA A 106 33.47 -23.76 -4.53
C ALA A 106 33.98 -25.22 -4.53
N HIS A 107 33.72 -26.01 -5.57
CA HIS A 107 34.07 -27.44 -5.54
C HIS A 107 34.54 -28.03 -6.87
N PHE A 108 35.59 -27.49 -7.48
CA PHE A 108 36.48 -28.30 -8.35
C PHE A 108 37.91 -27.76 -8.27
N SER A 109 38.68 -28.31 -7.32
CA SER A 109 40.15 -28.34 -7.33
C SER A 109 40.60 -29.75 -7.69
#